data_AF-A0A959WCZ2-F1
#
_entry.id   AF-A0A959WCZ2-F1
#
_cell.length_a   1.000
_cell.length_b   1.000
_cell.length_c   1.000
_cell.angle_alpha   90.00
_cell.angle_beta   90.00
_cell.angle_gamma   90.00
#
_symmetry.space_group_name_H-M   'P 1'
#
loop_
_entity.id
_entity.type
_entity.pdbx_description
1 polymer ?
#
loop_
_entity_poly.entity_id
_entity_poly.type
_entity_poly.pdbx_seq_one_letter_code
_entity_poly.pdbx_strand_id
1 'polypeptide(L)'
;MLERVVRGEATPMDLDIIASVQENIIGHCLCVLGDAIAMPVASMVKRWRGEFEETIARARDAAPMPLDVEPALQTPVAVGA
;
A
#
# COMPACT_ATOMS: atom_id res chain seq x y z
N MET A 1 8.68 1.59 0.60
CA MET A 1 7.84 2.30 -0.40
C MET A 1 6.61 2.93 0.24
N LEU A 2 5.82 2.19 1.00
CA LEU A 2 4.65 2.74 1.72
C LEU A 2 5.02 3.85 2.71
N GLU A 3 6.19 3.79 3.34
CA GLU A 3 6.68 4.89 4.19
C GLU A 3 6.77 6.24 3.46
N ARG A 4 7.15 6.22 2.17
CA ARG A 4 7.20 7.43 1.34
C ARG A 4 5.79 7.97 1.06
N VAL A 5 4.79 7.10 0.98
CA VAL A 5 3.38 7.50 0.84
C VAL A 5 2.93 8.24 2.10
N VAL A 6 3.23 7.70 3.28
CA VAL A 6 2.86 8.32 4.57
C VAL A 6 3.59 9.64 4.80
N ARG A 7 4.84 9.77 4.33
CA ARG A 7 5.62 11.02 4.42
C ARG A 7 5.27 12.07 3.35
N GLY A 8 4.40 11.77 2.38
CA GLY A 8 4.07 12.68 1.27
C GLY A 8 5.18 12.82 0.20
N GLU A 9 6.20 11.95 0.26
CA GLU A 9 7.36 11.90 -0.65
C GLU A 9 7.16 10.93 -1.82
N ALA A 10 6.08 10.16 -1.81
CA ALA A 10 5.74 9.27 -2.91
C ALA A 10 5.22 10.07 -4.11
N THR A 11 5.43 9.49 -5.28
CA THR A 11 4.99 9.97 -6.58
C THR A 11 4.03 8.95 -7.20
N PRO A 12 3.24 9.32 -8.21
CA PRO A 12 2.40 8.35 -8.93
C PRO A 12 3.19 7.14 -9.45
N MET A 13 4.46 7.37 -9.87
CA MET A 13 5.38 6.33 -10.30
C MET A 13 5.66 5.29 -9.22
N ASP A 14 5.66 5.68 -7.93
CA ASP A 14 5.89 4.72 -6.84
C ASP A 14 4.75 3.70 -6.73
N LEU A 15 3.51 4.09 -7.04
CA LEU A 15 2.37 3.16 -7.10
C LEU A 15 2.49 2.19 -8.27
N ASP A 16 3.03 2.65 -9.40
CA ASP A 16 3.28 1.80 -10.57
C ASP A 16 4.40 0.81 -10.33
N ILE A 17 5.46 1.23 -9.63
CA ILE A 17 6.55 0.34 -9.20
C ILE A 17 6.01 -0.72 -8.22
N ILE A 18 5.14 -0.36 -7.26
CA ILE A 18 4.51 -1.35 -6.37
C ILE A 18 3.72 -2.39 -7.17
N ALA A 19 2.94 -1.94 -8.16
CA ALA A 19 2.19 -2.83 -9.04
C ALA A 19 3.12 -3.74 -9.87
N SER A 20 4.23 -3.21 -10.37
CA SER A 20 5.23 -4.02 -11.10
C SER A 20 5.92 -5.04 -10.21
N VAL A 21 6.26 -4.68 -8.96
CA VAL A 21 6.90 -5.61 -8.02
C VAL A 21 5.98 -6.78 -7.69
N GLN A 22 4.69 -6.53 -7.44
CA GLN A 22 3.77 -7.63 -7.11
C GLN A 22 3.56 -8.58 -8.30
N GLU A 23 3.53 -8.07 -9.54
CA GLU A 23 3.51 -8.90 -10.76
C GLU A 23 4.75 -9.80 -10.87
N ASN A 24 5.92 -9.30 -10.48
CA ASN A 24 7.16 -10.10 -10.46
C ASN A 24 7.23 -11.11 -9.29
N ILE A 25 6.29 -11.08 -8.34
CA ILE A 25 6.18 -12.07 -7.27
C ILE A 25 5.25 -13.18 -7.71
N ILE A 26 4.05 -12.83 -8.20
CA ILE A 26 3.01 -13.80 -8.58
C ILE A 26 3.53 -14.76 -9.66
N GLY A 27 3.52 -16.07 -9.37
CA GLY A 27 3.95 -17.11 -10.31
C GLY A 27 5.47 -17.21 -10.49
N HIS A 28 6.23 -16.37 -9.80
CA HIS A 28 7.70 -16.39 -9.77
C HIS A 28 8.24 -16.77 -8.38
N CYS A 29 7.41 -16.71 -7.33
CA CYS A 29 7.77 -17.15 -5.99
C CYS A 29 7.54 -18.66 -5.81
N LEU A 30 8.51 -19.37 -5.22
CA LEU A 30 8.37 -20.80 -4.89
C LEU A 30 7.34 -21.04 -3.79
N CYS A 31 7.26 -20.12 -2.81
CA CYS A 31 6.38 -20.27 -1.66
C CYS A 31 5.01 -19.66 -1.96
N VAL A 32 3.95 -20.45 -1.76
CA VAL A 32 2.55 -20.01 -1.94
C VAL A 32 2.20 -18.81 -1.08
N LEU A 33 2.87 -18.63 0.06
CA LEU A 33 2.68 -17.44 0.90
C LEU A 33 3.07 -16.15 0.18
N GLY A 34 4.10 -16.18 -0.67
CA GLY A 34 4.54 -15.01 -1.43
C GLY A 34 3.45 -14.53 -2.38
N ASP A 35 2.88 -15.44 -3.15
CA ASP A 35 1.77 -15.15 -4.07
C ASP A 35 0.53 -14.69 -3.31
N ALA A 36 0.21 -15.36 -2.18
CA ALA A 36 -0.94 -15.01 -1.35
C ALA A 36 -0.85 -13.58 -0.78
N ILE A 37 0.35 -13.06 -0.51
CA ILE A 37 0.58 -11.69 -0.03
C ILE A 37 0.65 -10.68 -1.19
N ALA A 38 1.13 -11.07 -2.37
CA ALA A 38 1.19 -10.17 -3.53
C ALA A 38 -0.21 -9.80 -4.06
N MET A 39 -1.14 -10.75 -4.08
CA MET A 39 -2.52 -10.56 -4.52
C MET A 39 -3.29 -9.42 -3.81
N PRO A 40 -3.30 -9.31 -2.46
CA PRO A 40 -3.96 -8.21 -1.78
C PRO A 40 -3.27 -6.86 -2.07
N VAL A 41 -1.94 -6.81 -2.21
CA VAL A 41 -1.23 -5.59 -2.61
C VAL A 41 -1.68 -5.14 -4.01
N ALA A 42 -1.82 -6.07 -4.95
CA ALA A 42 -2.38 -5.81 -6.28
C ALA A 42 -3.78 -5.18 -6.21
N SER A 43 -4.66 -5.82 -5.45
CA SER A 43 -6.04 -5.38 -5.26
C SER A 43 -6.07 -3.99 -4.64
N MET A 44 -5.20 -3.75 -3.64
CA MET A 44 -5.16 -2.48 -2.94
C MET A 44 -4.76 -1.32 -3.84
N VAL A 45 -3.66 -1.49 -4.58
CA VAL A 45 -3.19 -0.46 -5.52
C VAL A 45 -4.20 -0.23 -6.64
N LYS A 46 -4.89 -1.28 -7.12
CA LYS A 46 -5.89 -1.13 -8.18
C LYS A 46 -7.17 -0.46 -7.72
N ARG A 47 -7.69 -0.82 -6.54
CA ARG A 47 -8.99 -0.35 -6.05
C ARG A 47 -8.92 1.02 -5.38
N TRP A 48 -7.85 1.28 -4.65
CA TRP A 48 -7.71 2.47 -3.81
C TRP A 48 -6.60 3.42 -4.26
N ARG A 49 -6.19 3.36 -5.54
CA ARG A 49 -5.19 4.27 -6.12
C ARG A 49 -5.49 5.74 -5.80
N GLY A 50 -6.73 6.16 -5.95
CA GLY A 50 -7.14 7.54 -5.67
C GLY A 50 -6.93 7.93 -4.21
N GLU A 51 -7.22 7.03 -3.26
CA GLU A 51 -7.00 7.29 -1.83
C GLU A 51 -5.50 7.37 -1.49
N PHE A 52 -4.66 6.59 -2.18
CA PHE A 52 -3.22 6.72 -2.06
C PHE A 52 -2.73 8.08 -2.56
N GLU A 53 -3.18 8.52 -3.73
CA GLU A 53 -2.81 9.82 -4.28
C GLU A 53 -3.28 10.99 -3.40
N GLU A 54 -4.52 10.91 -2.89
CA GLU A 54 -5.06 11.89 -1.93
C GLU A 54 -4.25 11.88 -0.63
N THR A 55 -3.89 10.71 -0.11
CA THR A 55 -3.07 10.58 1.11
C THR A 55 -1.68 11.19 0.90
N ILE A 56 -1.06 11.00 -0.27
CA ILE A 56 0.22 11.61 -0.62
C ILE A 56 0.10 13.13 -0.64
N ALA A 57 -0.93 13.65 -1.31
CA ALA A 57 -1.18 15.09 -1.40
C ALA A 57 -1.40 15.69 0.00
N ARG A 58 -2.27 15.07 0.81
CA ARG A 58 -2.53 15.49 2.20
C ARG A 58 -1.26 15.46 3.04
N ALA A 59 -0.47 14.39 2.96
CA ALA A 59 0.76 14.25 3.72
C ALA A 59 1.86 15.23 3.27
N ARG A 60 1.83 15.69 2.02
CA ARG A 60 2.72 16.74 1.52
C ARG A 60 2.34 18.12 2.06
N ASP A 61 1.05 18.40 2.18
CA ASP A 61 0.55 19.68 2.68
C ASP A 61 0.52 19.75 4.22
N ALA A 62 0.49 18.61 4.90
CA ALA A 62 0.53 18.47 6.35
C ALA A 62 1.94 18.16 6.89
N ALA A 63 2.14 18.29 8.20
CA ALA A 63 3.35 17.77 8.84
C ALA A 63 3.39 16.22 8.69
N PRO A 64 4.56 15.60 8.45
CA PRO A 64 4.67 14.16 8.26
C PRO A 64 4.04 13.41 9.43
N MET A 65 3.13 12.48 9.15
CA MET A 65 2.59 11.59 10.17
C MET A 65 3.73 10.70 10.69
N PRO A 66 3.90 10.55 12.03
CA PRO A 66 4.93 9.65 12.56
C PRO A 66 4.64 8.21 12.15
N LEU A 67 5.68 7.46 11.76
CA LEU A 67 5.57 6.06 11.28
C LEU A 67 5.58 5.05 12.44
N ASP A 68 5.94 5.54 13.62
CA ASP A 68 6.17 4.85 14.89
C ASP A 68 4.95 4.94 15.83
N VAL A 69 3.87 5.57 15.38
CA VAL A 69 2.57 5.44 16.04
C VAL A 69 2.03 4.07 15.66
N GLU A 70 2.01 3.10 16.59
CA GLU A 70 1.20 1.91 16.39
C GLU A 70 -0.24 2.38 16.14
N PRO A 71 -0.80 2.20 14.94
CA PRO A 71 -2.19 2.51 14.74
C PRO A 71 -2.96 1.60 15.70
N ALA A 72 -3.82 2.18 16.53
CA ALA A 72 -4.81 1.39 17.23
C ALA A 72 -5.51 0.57 16.14
N LEU A 73 -5.22 -0.74 16.09
CA LEU A 73 -5.83 -1.69 15.18
C LEU A 73 -7.33 -1.67 15.49
N GLN A 74 -8.01 -0.72 14.84
CA GLN A 74 -9.39 -0.38 15.13
C GLN A 74 -10.26 -1.41 14.45
N THR A 75 -10.47 -2.51 15.17
CA THR A 75 -11.42 -3.60 14.91
C THR A 75 -11.23 -4.34 13.58
N PRO A 76 -11.49 -5.66 13.54
CA PRO A 76 -11.41 -6.40 12.28
C PRO A 76 -12.38 -5.75 11.29
N VAL A 77 -11.88 -5.33 10.14
CA VAL A 77 -12.72 -5.15 8.95
C VAL A 77 -13.49 -6.46 8.82
N ALA A 78 -14.80 -6.41 9.03
CA ALA A 78 -15.67 -7.55 8.79
C ALA A 78 -15.63 -7.83 7.29
N VAL A 79 -14.67 -8.68 6.89
CA VAL A 79 -14.68 -9.33 5.59
C VAL A 79 -15.96 -10.15 5.58
N GLY A 80 -16.87 -9.77 4.69
CA GLY A 80 -18.28 -10.15 4.72
C GLY A 80 -18.56 -11.65 4.71
N ALA A 81 -19.81 -11.94 5.08
CA ALA A 81 -20.47 -13.23 5.25
C ALA A 81 -20.26 -14.26 4.12
#